data_AF-A0AAE0QUS3-F1
#
_entry.id   AF-A0AAE0QUS3-F1
#
_cell.length_a   1.000
_cell.length_b   1.000
_cell.length_c   1.000
_cell.angle_alpha   90.00
_cell.angle_beta   90.00
_cell.angle_gamma   90.00
#
_symmetry.space_group_name_H-M   'P 1'
#
loop_
_entity.id
_entity.type
_entity.pdbx_description
1 polymer ?
#
loop_
_entity_poly.entity_id
_entity_poly.type
_entity_poly.pdbx_seq_one_letter_code
_entity_poly.pdbx_strand_id
1 'polypeptide(L)'
;MAVVVNPGLDRSEHEVIISVWVISSDPFWVPTTEEEYLHFGEKADSANQTLKYMNAVRKRKGLYVEEKIVEHAEKQRTLGKNK
;
A
#
# COMPACT_ATOMS: atom_id res chain seq x y z
N MET A 1 -9.61 55.41 27.97
CA MET A 1 -8.78 54.20 28.01
C MET A 1 -9.65 53.05 27.49
N ALA A 2 -9.57 52.70 26.20
CA ALA A 2 -10.33 51.60 25.63
C ALA A 2 -9.40 50.37 25.55
N VAL A 3 -9.72 49.34 26.32
CA VAL A 3 -9.05 48.03 26.21
C VAL A 3 -9.61 47.38 24.95
N VAL A 4 -8.81 47.35 23.89
CA VAL A 4 -9.11 46.51 22.72
C VAL A 4 -8.85 45.07 23.14
N VAL A 5 -9.91 44.39 23.59
CA VAL A 5 -9.90 42.94 23.71
C VAL A 5 -9.86 42.41 22.28
N ASN A 6 -8.69 42.00 21.81
CA ASN A 6 -8.57 41.26 20.55
C ASN A 6 -9.16 39.86 20.77
N PRO A 7 -10.31 39.52 20.20
CA PRO A 7 -10.86 38.17 20.29
C PRO A 7 -10.34 37.39 19.09
N GLY A 8 -9.40 36.48 19.33
CA GLY A 8 -9.07 35.43 18.37
C GLY A 8 -7.70 35.57 17.74
N LEU A 9 -6.73 34.89 18.34
CA LEU A 9 -5.64 34.31 17.56
C LEU A 9 -5.18 32.98 18.14
N ASP A 10 -6.12 32.06 18.39
CA ASP A 10 -5.81 30.63 18.52
C ASP A 10 -5.79 29.98 17.13
N ARG A 11 -5.03 30.53 16.17
CA ARG A 11 -4.75 29.82 14.92
C ARG A 11 -3.43 29.11 15.10
N SER A 12 -3.46 27.80 15.32
CA SER A 12 -2.28 26.97 15.17
C SER A 12 -1.81 27.07 13.72
N GLU A 13 -0.73 27.82 13.49
CA GLU A 13 -0.14 27.96 12.17
C GLU A 13 0.60 26.66 11.85
N HIS A 14 0.07 25.88 10.92
CA HIS A 14 0.67 24.63 10.47
C HIS A 14 1.40 24.87 9.14
N GLU A 15 2.72 24.84 9.18
CA GLU A 15 3.55 24.88 7.99
C GLU A 15 3.96 23.45 7.58
N VAL A 16 3.74 23.12 6.31
CA VAL A 16 4.08 21.80 5.75
C VAL A 16 5.33 21.93 4.90
N ILE A 17 6.43 21.34 5.36
CA ILE A 17 7.68 21.24 4.61
C ILE A 17 7.77 19.85 3.99
N ILE A 18 7.93 19.79 2.66
CA ILE A 18 8.03 18.53 1.93
C ILE A 18 9.51 18.14 1.81
N SER A 19 9.87 16.98 2.36
CA SER A 19 11.20 16.37 2.22
C SER A 19 11.13 15.05 1.45
N VAL A 20 12.26 14.63 0.85
CA VAL A 20 12.38 13.34 0.14
C VAL A 20 12.74 12.25 1.14
N TRP A 21 12.03 11.11 1.10
CA TRP A 21 12.36 9.92 1.89
C TRP A 21 12.49 8.68 1.00
N VAL A 22 13.26 7.70 1.47
CA VAL A 22 13.40 6.38 0.87
C VAL A 22 12.79 5.35 1.82
N ILE A 23 11.97 4.44 1.30
CA ILE A 23 11.37 3.33 2.05
C ILE A 23 12.32 2.13 1.92
N SER A 24 12.73 1.51 3.04
CA SER A 24 13.69 0.40 3.05
C SER A 24 13.07 -1.00 2.87
N SER A 25 11.74 -1.08 2.76
CA SER A 25 11.02 -2.34 2.65
C SER A 25 10.90 -2.79 1.19
N ASP A 26 11.27 -4.05 0.92
CA ASP A 26 11.16 -4.66 -0.41
C ASP A 26 9.68 -4.83 -0.81
N PRO A 27 9.22 -4.27 -1.95
CA PRO A 27 7.85 -4.41 -2.42
C PRO A 27 7.42 -5.83 -2.81
N PHE A 28 8.35 -6.74 -3.12
CA PHE A 28 8.02 -8.08 -3.63
C PHE A 28 8.33 -9.21 -2.65
N TRP A 29 8.66 -8.85 -1.40
CA TRP A 29 8.96 -9.84 -0.37
C TRP A 29 7.72 -10.67 -0.02
N VAL A 30 7.89 -11.99 -0.07
CA VAL A 30 6.91 -13.01 0.33
C VAL A 30 7.66 -14.05 1.15
N PRO A 31 7.17 -14.46 2.33
CA PRO A 31 7.82 -15.49 3.14
C PRO A 31 7.75 -16.83 2.40
N THR A 32 8.89 -17.51 2.28
CA THR A 32 8.99 -18.78 1.51
C THR A 32 9.31 -19.98 2.38
N THR A 33 9.79 -19.76 3.61
CA THR A 33 10.24 -20.84 4.52
C THR A 33 9.38 -20.93 5.78
N GLU A 34 9.17 -22.15 6.29
CA GLU A 34 8.39 -22.38 7.52
C GLU A 34 8.92 -21.62 8.74
N GLU A 35 10.25 -21.43 8.81
CA GLU A 35 10.91 -20.65 9.87
C GLU A 35 10.56 -19.15 9.80
N GLU A 36 10.46 -18.57 8.61
CA GLU A 36 10.01 -17.18 8.41
C GLU A 36 8.55 -17.00 8.79
N TYR A 37 7.69 -17.97 8.49
CA TYR A 37 6.28 -17.94 8.92
C TYR A 37 6.15 -17.93 10.44
N LEU A 38 6.96 -18.73 11.15
CA LEU A 38 6.96 -18.77 12.61
C LEU A 38 7.52 -17.46 13.21
N HIS A 39 8.52 -16.86 12.57
CA HIS A 39 9.15 -15.63 13.03
C HIS A 39 8.29 -14.37 12.83
N PHE A 40 7.60 -14.27 11.70
CA PHE A 40 6.83 -13.07 11.36
C PHE A 40 5.34 -13.18 11.69
N GLY A 41 4.81 -14.38 11.95
CA GLY A 41 3.44 -14.61 12.44
C GLY A 41 2.38 -13.84 11.62
N GLU A 42 1.39 -13.24 12.29
CA GLU A 42 0.30 -12.45 11.68
C GLU A 42 0.77 -11.28 10.77
N LYS A 43 2.04 -10.84 10.87
CA LYS A 43 2.58 -9.80 9.97
C LYS A 43 2.89 -10.31 8.57
N ALA A 44 3.06 -11.62 8.39
CA ALA A 44 3.24 -12.24 7.07
C ALA A 44 1.96 -12.18 6.22
N ASP A 45 0.79 -12.33 6.86
CA ASP A 45 -0.52 -12.23 6.20
C ASP A 45 -0.91 -10.78 5.85
N SER A 46 -0.17 -9.81 6.40
CA SER A 46 -0.38 -8.39 6.13
C SER A 46 0.11 -8.05 4.72
N ALA A 47 -0.79 -7.51 3.88
CA ALA A 47 -0.41 -7.04 2.54
C ALA A 47 0.77 -6.04 2.60
N ASN A 48 1.81 -6.31 1.81
CA ASN A 48 3.02 -5.49 1.73
C ASN A 48 2.67 -4.02 1.40
N GLN A 49 2.95 -3.13 2.35
CA GLN A 49 2.61 -1.71 2.26
C GLN A 49 3.35 -1.01 1.11
N THR A 50 4.60 -1.39 0.86
CA THR A 50 5.39 -0.84 -0.24
C THR A 50 4.78 -1.21 -1.59
N LEU A 51 4.34 -2.47 -1.74
CA LEU A 51 3.64 -2.93 -2.95
C LEU A 51 2.35 -2.16 -3.18
N LYS A 52 1.58 -1.91 -2.12
CA LYS A 52 0.33 -1.13 -2.19
C LYS A 52 0.57 0.29 -2.70
N TYR A 53 1.59 0.98 -2.19
CA TYR A 53 1.95 2.32 -2.66
C TYR A 53 2.40 2.32 -4.12
N MET A 54 3.23 1.35 -4.52
CA MET A 54 3.69 1.24 -5.90
C MET A 54 2.54 0.96 -6.87
N ASN A 55 1.63 0.05 -6.52
CA ASN A 55 0.46 -0.27 -7.34
C ASN A 55 -0.50 0.93 -7.45
N ALA A 56 -0.71 1.67 -6.36
CA ALA A 56 -1.52 2.89 -6.40
C ALA A 56 -0.93 3.97 -7.32
N VAL A 57 0.38 4.16 -7.30
CA VAL A 57 1.07 5.10 -8.21
C VAL A 57 1.02 4.61 -9.65
N ARG A 58 1.22 3.31 -9.91
CA ARG A 58 1.15 2.72 -11.25
C ARG A 58 -0.25 2.84 -11.86
N LYS A 59 -1.31 2.50 -11.11
CA LYS A 59 -2.70 2.66 -11.55
C LYS A 59 -3.02 4.11 -11.93
N ARG A 60 -2.58 5.08 -11.12
CA ARG A 60 -2.76 6.51 -11.40
C ARG A 60 -2.03 6.96 -12.66
N LYS A 61 -0.85 6.39 -12.91
CA LYS A 61 -0.04 6.67 -14.11
C LYS A 61 -0.51 5.88 -15.34
N GLY A 62 -1.52 5.01 -15.23
CA GLY A 62 -1.97 4.15 -16.33
C GLY A 62 -0.98 3.03 -16.70
N LEU A 63 -0.04 2.71 -15.80
CA LEU A 63 0.90 1.62 -16.00
C LEU A 63 0.25 0.29 -15.62
N TYR A 64 0.63 -0.77 -16.32
CA TYR A 64 0.19 -2.12 -16.02
C TYR A 64 0.56 -2.50 -14.58
N VAL A 65 -0.43 -3.00 -13.84
CA VAL A 65 -0.25 -3.62 -12.54
C VAL A 65 -0.58 -5.09 -12.72
N GLU A 66 0.39 -5.94 -12.39
CA GLU A 66 0.21 -7.38 -12.40
C GLU A 66 -0.62 -7.78 -11.18
N GLU A 67 -1.92 -7.55 -11.26
CA GLU A 67 -2.86 -8.16 -10.33
C GLU A 67 -3.03 -9.61 -10.76
N LYS A 68 -2.77 -10.54 -9.83
CA LYS A 68 -2.96 -11.97 -10.05
C LYS A 68 -4.46 -12.24 -10.17
N ILE A 69 -5.03 -12.02 -11.35
CA ILE A 69 -6.47 -12.19 -11.63
C ILE A 69 -6.86 -13.67 -11.57
N VAL A 70 -5.91 -14.57 -11.84
CA VAL A 70 -6.10 -16.02 -11.81
C VAL A 70 -4.91 -16.67 -11.13
N GLU A 71 -5.14 -17.33 -9.99
CA GLU A 71 -4.07 -17.99 -9.22
C GLU A 71 -3.50 -19.22 -9.93
N HIS A 72 -4.33 -19.92 -10.72
CA HIS A 72 -3.97 -21.10 -11.50
C HIS A 72 -4.53 -21.01 -12.92
N ALA A 73 -3.83 -20.31 -13.81
CA ALA A 73 -4.21 -20.19 -15.23
C ALA A 73 -4.17 -21.54 -15.97
N GLU A 74 -3.39 -22.50 -15.48
CA GLU A 74 -3.18 -23.83 -16.09
C GLU A 74 -4.47 -24.65 -16.20
N LYS A 75 -5.43 -24.47 -15.29
CA LYS A 75 -6.67 -25.27 -15.23
C LYS A 75 -7.84 -24.63 -15.98
N GLN A 76 -7.63 -23.56 -16.76
CA GLN A 76 -8.73 -22.86 -17.44
C GLN A 76 -9.37 -23.61 -18.62
N ARG A 77 -8.89 -24.81 -18.99
CA ARG A 77 -9.55 -25.67 -19.98
C ARG A 77 -9.83 -27.07 -19.45
N THR A 78 -11.03 -27.28 -18.88
CA THR A 78 -11.76 -28.57 -18.87
C THR A 78 -13.27 -28.40 -18.61
N LEU A 79 -13.94 -27.41 -19.20
CA LEU A 79 -15.40 -27.45 -19.37
C LEU A 79 -15.71 -27.85 -20.82
N GLY A 80 -15.72 -29.16 -21.06
CA GLY A 80 -16.24 -29.72 -22.31
C GLY A 80 -17.69 -29.29 -22.47
N LYS A 81 -17.95 -28.35 -23.39
CA LYS A 81 -19.31 -28.01 -23.81
C LYS A 81 -19.82 -29.18 -24.67
N ASN A 82 -20.54 -30.11 -24.06
CA ASN A 82 -21.50 -30.93 -24.78
C ASN A 82 -22.79 -30.12 -24.94
N LYS A 83 -22.94 -29.46 -26.09
CA LYS A 83 -24.23 -29.24 -26.74
C LYS A 83 -24.03 -29.06 -28.23
#